data_AF-A0A956HAU1-F1
#
_entry.id   AF-A0A956HAU1-F1
#
_cell.length_a   1.000
_cell.length_b   1.000
_cell.length_c   1.000
_cell.angle_alpha   90.00
_cell.angle_beta   90.00
_cell.angle_gamma   90.00
#
_symmetry.space_group_name_H-M   'P 1'
#
loop_
_entity.id
_entity.type
_entity.pdbx_description
1 polymer ?
#
loop_
_entity_poly.entity_id
_entity_poly.type
_entity_poly.pdbx_seq_one_letter_code
_entity_poly.pdbx_strand_id
1 'polypeptide(L)'
;VLIERFCEQRDISELALRERGRVTAWRALQYVIPLRGEGPATPLYRGTRILPPDAVTRESVERLARLLGDYLFEHVAEDGALTYLTDPALGEDVDGTNNMIRQWMATCAMSRHARHFGQAPRFELVARNIEHNLARYYHEEPDPRGGAPLGMIEYGNMVKLGAVALAALAIYEHPSRERFAAQEQGLRRLVAWLWERGGGDGSFFTLYKPLG
;
A
#
# COMPACT_ATOMS: atom_id res chain seq x y z
N VAL A 1 -15.19 17.66 19.84
CA VAL A 1 -13.91 16.92 19.89
C VAL A 1 -12.69 17.79 20.23
N LEU A 2 -12.34 18.86 19.48
CA LEU A 2 -11.13 19.67 19.77
C LEU A 2 -11.31 20.66 20.95
N ILE A 3 -12.48 21.29 21.07
CA ILE A 3 -12.80 22.21 22.17
C ILE A 3 -12.97 21.46 23.49
N GLU A 4 -13.65 20.32 23.49
CA GLU A 4 -13.83 19.46 24.67
C GLU A 4 -12.48 19.00 25.23
N ARG A 5 -11.58 18.46 24.37
CA ARG A 5 -10.22 18.10 24.78
C ARG A 5 -9.42 19.28 25.33
N PHE A 6 -9.57 20.47 24.74
CA PHE A 6 -8.91 21.68 25.24
C PHE A 6 -9.42 22.07 26.64
N CYS A 7 -10.74 22.04 26.83
CA CYS A 7 -11.40 22.29 28.12
C CYS A 7 -10.94 21.31 29.19
N GLU A 8 -10.88 20.01 28.88
CA GLU A 8 -10.37 18.96 29.77
C GLU A 8 -8.89 19.19 30.14
N GLN A 9 -8.03 19.45 29.16
CA GLN A 9 -6.59 19.68 29.40
C GLN A 9 -6.29 20.92 30.23
N ARG A 10 -7.19 21.90 30.22
CA ARG A 10 -7.01 23.19 30.89
C ARG A 10 -7.90 23.34 32.12
N ASP A 11 -8.66 22.31 32.49
CA ASP A 11 -9.62 22.31 33.59
C ASP A 11 -10.58 23.51 33.56
N ILE A 12 -11.16 23.78 32.39
CA ILE A 12 -12.10 24.88 32.19
C ILE A 12 -13.41 24.34 31.65
N SER A 13 -14.54 24.76 32.21
CA SER A 13 -15.85 24.37 31.68
C SER A 13 -16.09 24.99 30.30
N GLU A 14 -16.86 24.28 29.45
CA GLU A 14 -17.23 24.79 28.12
C GLU A 14 -18.03 26.11 28.23
N LEU A 15 -18.86 26.25 29.28
CA LEU A 15 -19.57 27.48 29.59
C LEU A 15 -18.61 28.63 29.87
N ALA A 16 -17.59 28.41 30.72
CA ALA A 16 -16.58 29.43 31.02
C ALA A 16 -15.76 29.82 29.78
N LEU A 17 -15.43 28.86 28.91
CA LEU A 17 -14.77 29.14 27.62
C LEU A 17 -15.69 29.95 26.68
N ARG A 18 -16.99 29.68 26.64
CA ARG A 18 -17.94 30.47 25.83
C ARG A 18 -18.13 31.89 26.36
N GLU A 19 -18.17 32.06 27.67
CA GLU A 19 -18.41 33.37 28.31
C GLU A 19 -17.17 34.26 28.31
N ARG A 20 -15.97 33.69 28.45
CA ARG A 20 -14.74 34.45 28.73
C ARG A 20 -13.59 34.14 27.78
N GLY A 21 -13.70 33.07 27.01
CA GLY A 21 -12.69 32.66 26.06
C GLY A 21 -12.70 33.52 24.81
N ARG A 22 -11.51 33.75 24.24
CA ARG A 22 -11.36 34.18 22.86
C ARG A 22 -10.91 32.98 22.04
N VAL A 23 -11.76 32.55 21.12
CA VAL A 23 -11.43 31.50 20.17
C VAL A 23 -11.05 32.17 18.85
N THR A 24 -9.81 31.96 18.42
CA THR A 24 -9.38 32.30 17.07
C THR A 24 -9.44 31.04 16.23
N ALA A 25 -10.16 31.10 15.13
CA ALA A 25 -10.19 30.03 14.14
C ALA A 25 -9.42 30.51 12.89
N TRP A 26 -8.56 29.64 12.38
CA TRP A 26 -7.89 29.85 11.10
C TRP A 26 -8.47 28.90 10.07
N ARG A 27 -8.63 29.39 8.84
CA ARG A 27 -8.92 28.53 7.70
C ARG A 27 -7.59 28.11 7.07
N ALA A 28 -7.27 26.83 7.17
CA ALA A 28 -6.17 26.29 6.38
C ALA A 28 -6.58 26.28 4.90
N LEU A 29 -5.85 27.03 4.07
CA LEU A 29 -5.95 26.95 2.63
C LEU A 29 -4.79 26.10 2.12
N GLN A 30 -5.09 25.15 1.24
CA GLN A 30 -4.09 24.27 0.64
C GLN A 30 -3.89 24.69 -0.81
N TYR A 31 -2.64 24.77 -1.27
CA TYR A 31 -2.31 25.11 -2.65
C TYR A 31 -1.22 24.15 -3.15
N VAL A 32 -1.30 23.77 -4.44
CA VAL A 32 -0.12 23.30 -5.17
C VAL A 32 0.53 24.51 -5.81
N ILE A 33 1.81 24.71 -5.50
CA ILE A 33 2.64 25.78 -6.06
C ILE A 33 3.71 25.13 -6.93
N PRO A 34 3.75 25.41 -8.25
CA PRO A 34 4.85 24.94 -9.09
C PRO A 34 6.17 25.52 -8.59
N LEU A 35 7.09 24.67 -8.13
CA LEU A 35 8.43 25.11 -7.70
C LEU A 35 9.40 25.29 -8.88
N ARG A 36 9.09 24.66 -10.02
CA ARG A 36 9.81 24.76 -11.30
C ARG A 36 8.81 24.93 -12.43
N GLY A 37 9.07 25.84 -13.36
CA GLY A 37 8.18 26.18 -14.48
C GLY A 37 7.26 27.38 -14.21
N GLU A 38 6.44 27.74 -15.21
CA GLU A 38 5.45 28.81 -15.12
C GLU A 38 4.06 28.23 -14.83
N GLY A 39 3.33 28.84 -13.89
CA GLY A 39 1.94 28.48 -13.60
C GLY A 39 1.43 29.08 -12.29
N PRO A 40 0.11 29.35 -12.17
CA PRO A 40 -0.45 29.91 -10.96
C PRO A 40 -0.53 28.87 -9.83
N ALA A 41 -0.47 29.34 -8.59
CA ALA A 41 -0.81 28.53 -7.42
C ALA A 41 -2.24 28.00 -7.55
N THR A 42 -2.41 26.69 -7.46
CA THR A 42 -3.72 26.04 -7.64
C THR A 42 -4.32 25.67 -6.28
N PRO A 43 -5.50 26.20 -5.91
CA PRO A 43 -6.13 25.85 -4.64
C PRO A 43 -6.57 24.38 -4.64
N LEU A 44 -6.41 23.75 -3.48
CA LEU A 44 -6.85 22.40 -3.19
C LEU A 44 -8.00 22.40 -2.19
N TYR A 45 -8.86 21.41 -2.33
CA TYR A 45 -9.88 21.02 -1.38
C TYR A 45 -9.52 19.63 -0.85
N ARG A 46 -9.15 19.54 0.45
CA ARG A 46 -8.72 18.30 1.11
C ARG A 46 -7.59 17.58 0.34
N GLY A 47 -6.58 18.34 -0.09
CA GLY A 47 -5.42 17.82 -0.81
C GLY A 47 -5.65 17.47 -2.28
N THR A 48 -6.83 17.74 -2.85
CA THR A 48 -7.15 17.46 -4.25
C THR A 48 -7.83 18.64 -4.94
N ARG A 49 -8.01 18.57 -6.26
CA ARG A 49 -8.86 19.50 -7.01
C ARG A 49 -10.28 18.96 -7.07
N ILE A 50 -11.28 19.84 -6.95
CA ILE A 50 -12.66 19.48 -7.27
C ILE A 50 -12.76 19.39 -8.79
N LEU A 51 -13.14 18.21 -9.30
CA LEU A 51 -13.40 17.99 -10.71
C LEU A 51 -14.91 18.00 -10.95
N PRO A 52 -15.42 18.73 -11.95
CA PRO A 52 -16.82 18.62 -12.32
C PRO A 52 -17.07 17.25 -12.99
N PRO A 53 -18.31 16.70 -12.94
CA PRO A 53 -18.58 15.36 -13.45
C PRO A 53 -18.24 15.15 -14.93
N ASP A 54 -18.39 16.18 -15.76
CA ASP A 54 -18.06 16.18 -17.19
C ASP A 54 -16.55 16.10 -17.48
N ALA A 55 -15.70 16.44 -16.50
CA ALA A 55 -14.25 16.23 -16.59
C ALA A 55 -13.86 14.75 -16.47
N VAL A 56 -14.76 13.87 -16.00
CA VAL A 56 -14.52 12.43 -15.88
C VAL A 56 -14.85 11.73 -17.20
N THR A 57 -13.91 11.82 -18.13
CA THR A 57 -13.98 11.16 -19.44
C THR A 57 -13.15 9.88 -19.46
N ARG A 58 -13.41 9.00 -20.43
CA ARG A 58 -12.54 7.83 -20.70
C ARG A 58 -11.07 8.23 -20.80
N GLU A 59 -10.77 9.27 -21.59
CA GLU A 59 -9.42 9.78 -21.78
C GLU A 59 -8.78 10.24 -20.46
N SER A 60 -9.54 10.95 -19.62
CA SER A 60 -9.06 11.43 -18.32
C SER A 60 -8.70 10.28 -17.37
N VAL A 61 -9.50 9.20 -17.38
CA VAL A 61 -9.30 8.01 -16.55
C VAL A 61 -8.13 7.18 -17.08
N GLU A 62 -8.01 7.01 -18.39
CA GLU A 62 -6.86 6.34 -19.02
C GLU A 62 -5.56 7.10 -18.73
N ARG A 63 -5.58 8.44 -18.79
CA ARG A 63 -4.43 9.28 -18.42
C ARG A 63 -4.07 9.13 -16.94
N LEU A 64 -5.06 9.14 -16.05
CA LEU A 64 -4.83 8.93 -14.62
C LEU A 64 -4.23 7.54 -14.36
N ALA A 65 -4.73 6.49 -15.01
CA ALA A 65 -4.19 5.14 -14.91
C ALA A 65 -2.75 5.03 -15.42
N ARG A 66 -2.38 5.78 -16.47
CA ARG A 66 -1.00 5.91 -16.93
C ARG A 66 -0.12 6.52 -15.84
N LEU A 67 -0.49 7.71 -15.37
CA LEU A 67 0.26 8.46 -14.36
C LEU A 67 0.47 7.66 -13.06
N LEU A 68 -0.57 6.96 -12.58
CA LEU A 68 -0.46 6.15 -11.36
C LEU A 68 0.51 4.98 -11.52
N GLY A 69 0.54 4.32 -12.68
CA GLY A 69 1.47 3.23 -12.92
C GLY A 69 2.89 3.71 -13.21
N ASP A 70 3.04 4.79 -13.99
CA ASP A 70 4.34 5.43 -14.23
C ASP A 70 4.99 5.85 -12.91
N TYR A 71 4.21 6.45 -12.01
CA TYR A 71 4.67 6.78 -10.65
C TYR A 71 5.24 5.57 -9.92
N LEU A 72 4.56 4.41 -9.93
CA LEU A 72 5.08 3.21 -9.27
C LEU A 72 6.42 2.77 -9.87
N PHE A 73 6.52 2.71 -11.20
CA PHE A 73 7.75 2.28 -11.88
C PHE A 73 8.92 3.23 -11.67
N GLU A 74 8.68 4.54 -11.62
CA GLU A 74 9.71 5.55 -11.36
C GLU A 74 10.26 5.48 -9.93
N HIS A 75 9.54 4.86 -9.00
CA HIS A 75 9.93 4.75 -7.59
C HIS A 75 10.43 3.35 -7.20
N VAL A 76 10.57 2.42 -8.15
CA VAL A 76 11.28 1.17 -7.88
C VAL A 76 12.78 1.43 -7.92
N ALA A 77 13.45 1.17 -6.81
CA ALA A 77 14.90 1.29 -6.68
C ALA A 77 15.65 0.26 -7.54
N GLU A 78 16.96 0.45 -7.70
CA GLU A 78 17.81 -0.44 -8.51
C GLU A 78 17.77 -1.90 -8.03
N ASP A 79 17.69 -2.11 -6.71
CA ASP A 79 17.61 -3.41 -6.07
C ASP A 79 16.19 -4.02 -6.08
N GLY A 80 15.22 -3.34 -6.69
CA GLY A 80 13.82 -3.75 -6.74
C GLY A 80 12.97 -3.28 -5.55
N ALA A 81 13.54 -2.59 -4.56
CA ALA A 81 12.76 -2.05 -3.45
C ALA A 81 11.74 -1.01 -3.93
N LEU A 82 10.60 -0.92 -3.23
CA LEU A 82 9.64 0.16 -3.39
C LEU A 82 9.41 0.78 -2.01
N THR A 83 9.71 2.07 -1.88
CA THR A 83 9.50 2.80 -0.63
C THR A 83 8.03 2.84 -0.26
N TYR A 84 7.71 2.49 0.99
CA TYR A 84 6.33 2.55 1.48
C TYR A 84 5.96 3.94 2.03
N LEU A 85 6.84 4.51 2.85
CA LEU A 85 6.60 5.77 3.53
C LEU A 85 7.90 6.55 3.61
N THR A 86 7.83 7.81 3.20
CA THR A 86 8.93 8.78 3.29
C THR A 86 8.50 9.90 4.24
N ASP A 87 9.42 10.38 5.08
CA ASP A 87 9.27 11.64 5.78
C ASP A 87 9.66 12.77 4.82
N PRO A 88 8.70 13.59 4.34
CA PRO A 88 9.01 14.65 3.40
C PRO A 88 9.83 15.79 4.00
N ALA A 89 9.89 15.93 5.34
CA ALA A 89 10.73 16.93 5.99
C ALA A 89 12.20 16.52 5.99
N LEU A 90 12.49 15.22 6.04
CA LEU A 90 13.84 14.67 6.04
C LEU A 90 14.30 14.20 4.65
N GLY A 91 13.35 13.90 3.76
CA GLY A 91 13.63 13.28 2.47
C GLY A 91 14.08 11.81 2.60
N GLU A 92 13.76 11.17 3.71
CA GLU A 92 14.22 9.83 4.08
C GLU A 92 13.04 8.88 4.27
N ASP A 93 13.29 7.58 4.05
CA ASP A 93 12.31 6.54 4.30
C ASP A 93 12.08 6.39 5.80
N VAL A 94 10.81 6.21 6.20
CA VAL A 94 10.47 6.02 7.61
C VAL A 94 10.71 4.56 7.99
N ASP A 95 11.80 4.34 8.71
CA ASP A 95 12.19 3.02 9.20
C ASP A 95 11.07 2.32 9.98
N GLY A 96 10.96 1.01 9.80
CA GLY A 96 10.02 0.17 10.55
C GLY A 96 8.54 0.33 10.17
N THR A 97 8.21 1.07 9.10
CA THR A 97 6.80 1.33 8.74
C THR A 97 6.25 0.48 7.61
N ASN A 98 7.02 -0.45 7.05
CA ASN A 98 6.64 -1.17 5.83
C ASN A 98 5.28 -1.89 5.94
N ASN A 99 4.60 -2.05 4.80
CA ASN A 99 3.30 -2.69 4.73
C ASN A 99 3.26 -3.69 3.57
N MET A 100 3.40 -4.99 3.89
CA MET A 100 3.47 -6.04 2.87
C MET A 100 2.21 -6.18 2.01
N ILE A 101 1.03 -5.80 2.52
CA ILE A 101 -0.18 -5.77 1.68
C ILE A 101 -0.01 -4.71 0.58
N ARG A 102 0.47 -3.52 0.94
CA ARG A 102 0.65 -2.43 -0.03
C ARG A 102 1.81 -2.69 -0.99
N GLN A 103 2.89 -3.31 -0.51
CA GLN A 103 4.01 -3.73 -1.37
C GLN A 103 3.53 -4.68 -2.48
N TRP A 104 2.90 -5.79 -2.10
CA TRP A 104 2.43 -6.77 -3.08
C TRP A 104 1.25 -6.26 -3.92
N MET A 105 0.43 -5.35 -3.40
CA MET A 105 -0.58 -4.65 -4.19
C MET A 105 0.05 -3.77 -5.27
N ALA A 106 1.14 -3.06 -4.97
CA ALA A 106 1.89 -2.29 -5.95
C ALA A 106 2.50 -3.19 -7.03
N THR A 107 3.08 -4.34 -6.66
CA THR A 107 3.57 -5.34 -7.62
C THR A 107 2.47 -5.83 -8.56
N CYS A 108 1.27 -6.15 -8.03
CA CYS A 108 0.11 -6.50 -8.85
C CYS A 108 -0.28 -5.37 -9.81
N ALA A 109 -0.33 -4.13 -9.30
CA ALA A 109 -0.69 -2.95 -10.10
C ALA A 109 0.31 -2.73 -11.24
N MET A 110 1.61 -2.85 -10.97
CA MET A 110 2.67 -2.74 -11.98
C MET A 110 2.54 -3.83 -13.06
N SER A 111 2.36 -5.10 -12.68
CA SER A 111 2.13 -6.21 -13.64
C SER A 111 0.94 -5.94 -14.55
N ARG A 112 -0.19 -5.52 -13.98
CA ARG A 112 -1.42 -5.27 -14.73
C ARG A 112 -1.31 -4.03 -15.61
N HIS A 113 -0.65 -2.99 -15.13
CA HIS A 113 -0.37 -1.78 -15.92
C HIS A 113 0.52 -2.10 -17.12
N ALA A 114 1.64 -2.82 -16.91
CA ALA A 114 2.54 -3.21 -17.99
C ALA A 114 1.82 -4.04 -19.05
N ARG A 115 0.95 -4.97 -18.62
CA ARG A 115 0.10 -5.74 -19.54
C ARG A 115 -0.89 -4.86 -20.30
N HIS A 116 -1.64 -4.02 -19.59
CA HIS A 116 -2.72 -3.21 -20.18
C HIS A 116 -2.20 -2.22 -21.23
N PHE A 117 -1.04 -1.60 -20.99
CA PHE A 117 -0.44 -0.63 -21.90
C PHE A 117 0.61 -1.24 -22.84
N GLY A 118 0.77 -2.57 -22.88
CA GLY A 118 1.68 -3.24 -23.81
C GLY A 118 3.17 -2.97 -23.56
N GLN A 119 3.55 -2.66 -22.32
CA GLN A 119 4.90 -2.26 -21.94
C GLN A 119 5.73 -3.47 -21.50
N ALA A 120 5.93 -4.43 -22.40
CA ALA A 120 6.66 -5.66 -22.11
C ALA A 120 8.03 -5.46 -21.40
N PRO A 121 8.85 -4.44 -21.75
CA PRO A 121 10.12 -4.20 -21.06
C PRO A 121 10.00 -3.92 -19.56
N ARG A 122 8.83 -3.45 -19.08
CA ARG A 122 8.61 -3.16 -17.66
C ARG A 122 8.45 -4.42 -16.80
N PHE A 123 8.19 -5.59 -17.40
CA PHE A 123 8.11 -6.84 -16.63
C PHE A 123 9.42 -7.21 -15.94
N GLU A 124 10.58 -6.86 -16.49
CA GLU A 124 11.85 -7.12 -15.77
C GLU A 124 12.00 -6.26 -14.51
N LEU A 125 11.44 -5.04 -14.50
CA LEU A 125 11.41 -4.21 -13.29
C LEU A 125 10.44 -4.80 -12.25
N VAL A 126 9.30 -5.37 -12.71
CA VAL A 126 8.39 -6.10 -11.82
C VAL A 126 9.07 -7.36 -11.26
N ALA A 127 9.80 -8.12 -12.09
CA ALA A 127 10.52 -9.30 -11.64
C ALA A 127 11.56 -8.96 -10.56
N ARG A 128 12.33 -7.87 -10.74
CA ARG A 128 13.25 -7.38 -9.69
C ARG A 128 12.53 -7.02 -8.39
N ASN A 129 11.35 -6.40 -8.48
CA ASN A 129 10.55 -6.11 -7.30
C ASN A 129 10.03 -7.38 -6.60
N ILE A 130 9.63 -8.40 -7.37
CA ILE A 130 9.28 -9.72 -6.82
C ILE A 130 10.49 -10.34 -6.11
N GLU A 131 11.66 -10.34 -6.75
CA GLU A 131 12.90 -10.89 -6.20
C GLU A 131 13.31 -10.21 -4.90
N HIS A 132 13.28 -8.88 -4.86
CA HIS A 132 13.54 -8.10 -3.65
C HIS A 132 12.61 -8.53 -2.51
N ASN A 133 11.30 -8.56 -2.77
CA ASN A 133 10.30 -8.87 -1.76
C ASN A 133 10.42 -10.31 -1.25
N LEU A 134 10.69 -11.28 -2.14
CA LEU A 134 10.93 -12.66 -1.76
C LEU A 134 12.21 -12.79 -0.93
N ALA A 135 13.32 -12.20 -1.37
CA ALA A 135 14.60 -12.30 -0.68
C ALA A 135 14.54 -11.75 0.76
N ARG A 136 13.69 -10.76 1.02
CA ARG A 136 13.65 -10.04 2.30
C ARG A 136 12.54 -10.50 3.24
N TYR A 137 11.41 -10.98 2.70
CA TYR A 137 10.20 -11.24 3.49
C TYR A 137 9.63 -12.65 3.31
N TYR A 138 10.14 -13.46 2.37
CA TYR A 138 9.70 -14.83 2.17
C TYR A 138 10.58 -15.82 2.94
N HIS A 139 9.92 -16.77 3.60
CA HIS A 139 10.53 -17.99 4.11
C HIS A 139 9.49 -19.10 4.16
N GLU A 140 9.91 -20.32 4.46
CA GLU A 140 9.01 -21.46 4.60
C GLU A 140 8.98 -21.97 6.04
N GLU A 141 7.82 -22.44 6.47
CA GLU A 141 7.65 -23.11 7.77
C GLU A 141 7.02 -24.49 7.61
N PRO A 142 7.31 -25.44 8.52
CA PRO A 142 6.66 -26.75 8.52
C PRO A 142 5.12 -26.60 8.57
N ASP A 143 4.41 -27.36 7.74
CA ASP A 143 2.94 -27.42 7.83
C ASP A 143 2.57 -28.16 9.14
N PRO A 144 1.79 -27.55 10.05
CA PRO A 144 1.34 -28.19 11.29
C PRO A 144 0.57 -29.50 11.08
N ARG A 145 0.10 -29.79 9.86
CA ARG A 145 -0.62 -31.01 9.48
C ARG A 145 0.29 -32.10 8.94
N GLY A 146 1.61 -31.88 8.87
CA GLY A 146 2.59 -32.83 8.31
C GLY A 146 2.68 -32.83 6.78
N GLY A 147 2.19 -31.76 6.11
CA GLY A 147 2.28 -31.57 4.67
C GLY A 147 3.57 -30.88 4.20
N ALA A 148 3.60 -30.49 2.92
CA ALA A 148 4.68 -29.68 2.36
C ALA A 148 4.74 -28.28 3.04
N PRO A 149 5.94 -27.66 3.17
CA PRO A 149 6.10 -26.41 3.90
C PRO A 149 5.19 -25.28 3.41
N LEU A 150 4.72 -24.44 4.32
CA LEU A 150 3.90 -23.27 4.03
C LEU A 150 4.81 -22.07 3.73
N GLY A 151 4.58 -21.40 2.61
CA GLY A 151 5.33 -20.19 2.24
C GLY A 151 4.75 -18.96 2.93
N MET A 152 5.62 -18.21 3.62
CA MET A 152 5.28 -17.05 4.43
C MET A 152 5.64 -15.75 3.73
N ILE A 153 4.91 -14.68 4.04
CA ILE A 153 5.37 -13.30 3.87
C ILE A 153 5.33 -12.65 5.25
N GLU A 154 6.49 -12.48 5.88
CA GLU A 154 6.59 -12.02 7.27
C GLU A 154 7.23 -10.63 7.36
N TYR A 155 6.57 -9.75 8.11
CA TYR A 155 7.10 -8.44 8.47
C TYR A 155 6.61 -8.04 9.85
N GLY A 156 7.52 -7.62 10.73
CA GLY A 156 7.20 -7.24 12.11
C GLY A 156 6.53 -8.38 12.89
N ASN A 157 7.04 -9.61 12.77
CA ASN A 157 6.51 -10.83 13.38
C ASN A 157 5.03 -11.14 13.06
N MET A 158 4.53 -10.61 11.94
CA MET A 158 3.17 -10.84 11.47
C MET A 158 3.17 -11.49 10.09
N VAL A 159 2.27 -12.47 9.92
CA VAL A 159 1.96 -13.08 8.62
C VAL A 159 0.48 -12.86 8.33
N LYS A 160 0.20 -11.95 7.39
CA LYS A 160 -1.16 -11.53 7.01
C LYS A 160 -1.61 -12.23 5.73
N LEU A 161 -2.82 -12.81 5.74
CA LEU A 161 -3.42 -13.46 4.57
C LEU A 161 -3.37 -12.56 3.32
N GLY A 162 -3.73 -11.29 3.48
CA GLY A 162 -3.75 -10.34 2.37
C GLY A 162 -2.38 -10.16 1.70
N ALA A 163 -1.29 -10.17 2.47
CA ALA A 163 0.07 -10.04 1.91
C ALA A 163 0.47 -11.31 1.14
N VAL A 164 0.20 -12.49 1.72
CA VAL A 164 0.49 -13.79 1.12
C VAL A 164 -0.32 -13.99 -0.17
N ALA A 165 -1.61 -13.67 -0.15
CA ALA A 165 -2.50 -13.81 -1.30
C ALA A 165 -2.10 -12.86 -2.44
N LEU A 166 -1.76 -11.60 -2.13
CA LEU A 166 -1.27 -10.65 -3.13
C LEU A 166 0.10 -11.04 -3.68
N ALA A 167 0.99 -11.61 -2.87
CA ALA A 167 2.28 -12.14 -3.33
C ALA A 167 2.08 -13.30 -4.33
N ALA A 168 1.23 -14.27 -3.96
CA ALA A 168 0.88 -15.38 -4.84
C ALA A 168 0.25 -14.89 -6.16
N LEU A 169 -0.64 -13.89 -6.08
CA LEU A 169 -1.29 -13.29 -7.25
C LEU A 169 -0.30 -12.53 -8.13
N ALA A 170 0.60 -11.74 -7.54
CA ALA A 170 1.63 -11.00 -8.26
C ALA A 170 2.53 -11.95 -9.07
N ILE A 171 2.95 -13.07 -8.47
CA ILE A 171 3.72 -14.11 -9.14
C ILE A 171 2.88 -14.80 -10.21
N TYR A 172 1.67 -15.24 -9.88
CA TYR A 172 0.77 -15.95 -10.81
C TYR A 172 0.48 -15.15 -12.09
N GLU A 173 0.33 -13.82 -11.96
CA GLU A 173 0.08 -12.93 -13.09
C GLU A 173 1.34 -12.56 -13.87
N HIS A 174 2.55 -12.78 -13.34
CA HIS A 174 3.78 -12.40 -14.02
C HIS A 174 4.06 -13.30 -15.24
N PRO A 175 4.46 -12.76 -16.42
CA PRO A 175 4.74 -13.59 -17.61
C PRO A 175 5.83 -14.65 -17.38
N SER A 176 6.81 -14.33 -16.53
CA SER A 176 7.92 -15.22 -16.17
C SER A 176 7.70 -15.93 -14.82
N ARG A 177 6.44 -16.25 -14.46
CA ARG A 177 6.07 -16.86 -13.17
C ARG A 177 6.83 -18.14 -12.82
N GLU A 178 7.28 -18.89 -13.83
CA GLU A 178 8.06 -20.11 -13.65
C GLU A 178 9.35 -19.88 -12.84
N ARG A 179 9.91 -18.66 -12.89
CA ARG A 179 11.07 -18.22 -12.07
C ARG A 179 10.80 -18.34 -10.57
N PHE A 180 9.53 -18.26 -10.17
CA PHE A 180 9.09 -18.17 -8.78
C PHE A 180 8.14 -19.31 -8.41
N ALA A 181 8.12 -20.40 -9.19
CA ALA A 181 7.12 -21.46 -9.06
C ALA A 181 7.11 -22.11 -7.67
N ALA A 182 8.29 -22.31 -7.06
CA ALA A 182 8.39 -22.88 -5.71
C ALA A 182 7.75 -21.97 -4.67
N GLN A 183 8.06 -20.67 -4.71
CA GLN A 183 7.50 -19.66 -3.81
C GLN A 183 5.99 -19.50 -4.02
N GLU A 184 5.53 -19.47 -5.28
CA GLU A 184 4.10 -19.43 -5.60
C GLU A 184 3.36 -20.61 -4.95
N GLN A 185 3.90 -21.82 -5.09
CA GLN A 185 3.29 -23.01 -4.51
C GLN A 185 3.25 -22.94 -2.97
N GLY A 186 4.34 -22.49 -2.34
CA GLY A 186 4.39 -22.26 -0.89
C GLY A 186 3.32 -21.29 -0.40
N LEU A 187 3.22 -20.13 -1.05
CA LEU A 187 2.23 -19.11 -0.72
C LEU A 187 0.80 -19.62 -0.90
N ARG A 188 0.54 -20.36 -2.00
CA ARG A 188 -0.79 -20.96 -2.27
C ARG A 188 -1.17 -22.00 -1.22
N ARG A 189 -0.22 -22.79 -0.72
CA ARG A 189 -0.46 -23.73 0.39
C ARG A 189 -0.86 -22.99 1.67
N LEU A 190 -0.22 -21.86 1.98
CA LEU A 190 -0.61 -21.05 3.14
C LEU A 190 -2.00 -20.44 2.98
N VAL A 191 -2.33 -19.92 1.80
CA VAL A 191 -3.69 -19.40 1.52
C VAL A 191 -4.73 -20.51 1.73
N ALA A 192 -4.50 -21.71 1.20
CA ALA A 192 -5.39 -22.85 1.40
C ALA A 192 -5.51 -23.25 2.87
N TRP A 193 -4.40 -23.29 3.61
CA TRP A 193 -4.39 -23.58 5.05
C TRP A 193 -5.27 -22.59 5.84
N LEU A 194 -5.15 -21.29 5.55
CA LEU A 194 -5.92 -20.23 6.23
C LEU A 194 -7.40 -20.27 5.88
N TRP A 195 -7.73 -20.69 4.66
CA TRP A 195 -9.10 -20.93 4.21
C TRP A 195 -9.72 -22.12 4.95
N GLU A 196 -9.05 -23.27 4.94
CA GLU A 196 -9.54 -24.51 5.55
C GLU A 196 -9.74 -24.39 7.07
N ARG A 197 -8.92 -23.58 7.76
CA ARG A 197 -9.11 -23.30 9.19
C ARG A 197 -10.42 -22.60 9.52
N GLY A 198 -11.05 -21.90 8.58
CA GLY A 198 -12.37 -21.32 8.76
C GLY A 198 -13.51 -22.34 8.82
N GLY A 199 -13.24 -23.64 8.77
CA GLY A 199 -14.29 -24.66 8.98
C GLY A 199 -15.25 -24.84 7.80
N GLY A 200 -14.95 -24.26 6.63
CA GLY A 200 -15.65 -24.56 5.37
C GLY A 200 -17.01 -23.88 5.18
N ASP A 201 -17.40 -22.94 6.05
CA ASP A 201 -18.62 -22.14 5.95
C ASP A 201 -18.44 -20.83 5.16
N GLY A 202 -17.27 -20.66 4.55
CA GLY A 202 -16.85 -19.43 3.87
C GLY A 202 -16.10 -18.45 4.77
N SER A 203 -15.95 -18.74 6.06
CA SER A 203 -15.01 -18.01 6.92
C SER A 203 -13.56 -18.44 6.64
N PHE A 204 -12.61 -17.59 7.04
CA PHE A 204 -11.18 -17.82 6.88
C PHE A 204 -10.40 -17.01 7.92
N PHE A 205 -9.19 -17.46 8.23
CA PHE A 205 -8.29 -16.72 9.12
C PHE A 205 -7.50 -15.68 8.34
N THR A 206 -7.46 -14.45 8.85
CA THR A 206 -6.74 -13.33 8.21
C THR A 206 -5.27 -13.23 8.65
N LEU A 207 -4.87 -13.99 9.67
CA LEU A 207 -3.54 -14.00 10.26
C LEU A 207 -3.09 -15.45 10.51
N TYR A 208 -1.87 -15.77 10.06
CA TYR A 208 -1.18 -17.01 10.44
C TYR A 208 -0.41 -16.83 11.76
N LYS A 209 0.29 -15.70 11.89
CA LYS A 209 0.90 -15.23 13.15
C LYS A 209 0.31 -13.86 13.53
N PRO A 210 -0.52 -13.76 14.59
CA PRO A 210 -0.88 -12.48 15.18
C PRO A 210 0.31 -11.88 15.93
N LEU A 211 0.30 -10.56 16.18
CA LEU A 211 1.28 -9.90 17.07
C LEU A 211 1.38 -10.69 18.38
N GLY A 212 2.62 -11.04 18.77
CA GLY A 212 2.93 -11.57 20.10
C GLY A 212 2.70 -10.55 21.19
#